data_AF-A0A1J3HDF0-F1
#
_entry.id   AF-A0A1J3HDF0-F1
#
_cell.length_a   1.000
_cell.length_b   1.000
_cell.length_c   1.000
_cell.angle_alpha   90.00
_cell.angle_beta   90.00
_cell.angle_gamma   90.00
#
_symmetry.space_group_name_H-M   'P 1'
#
loop_
_entity.id
_entity.type
_entity.pdbx_description
1 polymer ?
#
loop_
_entity_poly.entity_id
_entity_poly.type
_entity_poly.pdbx_seq_one_letter_code
_entity_poly.pdbx_strand_id
1 'polypeptide(L)'
;MAVPIDFLLNSPHESSDEDFSEYEISYSSEDESMEDEPSEDINGGSLSSLEQEQEPNGAEDEFWVRYPYLKKLVDAVVAQGLVTGNDAFEVAKLLGDDKARQLNEKWKDLCIKELELCSQMFDLLASAISSMKSGI
;
A
#
# COMPACT_ATOMS: atom_id res chain seq x y z
N MET A 1 -20.98 27.00 -33.67
CA MET A 1 -19.97 26.28 -34.48
C MET A 1 -19.40 25.19 -33.60
N ALA A 2 -19.55 23.92 -33.99
CA ALA A 2 -19.14 22.74 -33.19
C ALA A 2 -17.79 22.22 -33.69
N VAL A 3 -16.93 21.80 -32.76
CA VAL A 3 -15.57 21.30 -33.05
C VAL A 3 -15.59 19.76 -33.11
N PRO A 4 -15.01 19.09 -34.12
CA PRO A 4 -15.01 17.62 -34.23
C PRO A 4 -14.04 16.94 -33.25
N ILE A 5 -14.46 15.80 -32.69
CA ILE A 5 -13.69 14.93 -31.80
C ILE A 5 -12.96 13.89 -32.65
N ASP A 6 -11.86 14.27 -33.31
CA ASP A 6 -11.04 13.34 -34.11
C ASP A 6 -9.61 13.20 -33.56
N PHE A 7 -9.36 13.56 -32.30
CA PHE A 7 -8.01 13.47 -31.69
C PHE A 7 -7.72 12.16 -30.94
N LEU A 8 -8.59 11.15 -31.02
CA LEU A 8 -8.43 9.87 -30.32
C LEU A 8 -7.71 8.77 -31.11
N LEU A 9 -7.02 9.07 -32.22
CA LEU A 9 -6.53 7.98 -33.10
C LEU A 9 -5.17 8.22 -33.75
N ASN A 10 -4.21 8.82 -33.03
CA ASN A 10 -2.79 8.73 -33.40
C ASN A 10 -1.91 8.60 -32.15
N SER A 11 -1.94 7.41 -31.53
CA SER A 11 -0.80 6.94 -30.73
C SER A 11 0.37 6.61 -31.66
N PRO A 12 1.60 7.07 -31.38
CA PRO A 12 2.77 6.25 -31.66
C PRO A 12 2.87 5.22 -30.53
N HIS A 13 2.59 3.98 -30.86
CA HIS A 13 2.96 2.83 -30.03
C HIS A 13 4.50 2.84 -29.95
N GLU A 14 5.06 3.07 -28.77
CA GLU A 14 6.48 2.82 -28.53
C GLU A 14 6.71 1.31 -28.73
N SER A 15 7.45 0.96 -29.79
CA SER A 15 8.01 -0.37 -30.00
C SER A 15 9.45 -0.30 -29.50
N SER A 16 9.65 -0.59 -28.22
CA SER A 16 10.98 -0.86 -27.67
C SER A 16 11.19 -2.37 -27.71
N ASP A 17 11.95 -2.82 -28.71
CA ASP A 17 12.52 -4.16 -28.78
C ASP A 17 13.54 -4.31 -27.64
N GLU A 18 13.13 -4.90 -26.52
CA GLU A 18 14.05 -5.38 -25.50
C GLU A 18 14.40 -6.85 -25.84
N ASP A 19 15.60 -7.03 -26.37
CA ASP A 19 16.23 -8.29 -26.73
C ASP A 19 16.43 -9.16 -25.47
N PHE A 20 15.53 -10.11 -25.22
CA PHE A 20 15.69 -11.10 -24.16
C PHE A 20 16.70 -12.15 -24.62
N SER A 21 17.98 -11.88 -24.36
CA SER A 21 19.06 -12.87 -24.48
C SER A 21 18.71 -14.11 -23.63
N GLU A 22 18.53 -15.22 -24.33
CA GLU A 22 18.28 -16.56 -23.82
C GLU A 22 19.44 -17.00 -22.91
N TYR A 23 19.19 -17.04 -21.60
CA TYR A 23 20.13 -17.68 -20.68
C TYR A 23 20.00 -19.21 -20.86
N GLU A 24 20.86 -19.79 -21.71
CA GLU A 24 21.10 -21.23 -21.72
C GLU A 24 21.62 -21.66 -20.34
N ILE A 25 20.73 -22.19 -19.50
CA ILE A 25 21.12 -22.91 -18.30
C ILE A 25 21.52 -24.31 -18.76
N SER A 26 22.83 -24.52 -18.94
CA SER A 26 23.42 -25.84 -19.16
C SER A 26 23.22 -26.69 -17.91
N TYR A 27 22.32 -27.66 -17.97
CA TYR A 27 22.22 -28.75 -17.00
C TYR A 27 23.36 -29.74 -17.26
N SER A 28 24.50 -29.54 -16.59
CA SER A 28 25.54 -30.58 -16.53
C SER A 28 25.20 -31.53 -15.38
N SER A 29 24.53 -32.61 -15.74
CA SER A 29 24.12 -33.72 -14.87
C SER A 29 25.26 -34.73 -14.70
N GLU A 30 25.94 -34.68 -13.57
CA GLU A 30 26.79 -35.75 -13.05
C GLU A 30 26.70 -35.71 -11.53
N ASP A 31 25.96 -36.64 -10.92
CA ASP A 31 26.55 -37.59 -9.96
C ASP A 31 25.48 -38.60 -9.53
N GLU A 32 25.93 -39.85 -9.39
CA GLU A 32 25.14 -41.04 -9.35
C GLU A 32 24.47 -41.29 -8.00
N SER A 33 23.27 -41.85 -8.13
CA SER A 33 22.52 -42.56 -7.11
C SER A 33 23.40 -43.48 -6.26
N MET A 34 23.37 -43.27 -4.94
CA MET A 34 23.38 -44.36 -3.98
C MET A 34 22.25 -44.07 -2.99
N GLU A 35 21.14 -44.77 -3.17
CA GLU A 35 20.12 -44.91 -2.13
C GLU A 35 20.72 -45.73 -0.99
N ASP A 36 20.99 -45.10 0.14
CA ASP A 36 21.21 -45.78 1.41
C ASP A 36 20.23 -45.20 2.44
N GLU A 37 19.08 -45.84 2.55
CA GLU A 37 18.28 -45.91 3.77
C GLU A 37 18.00 -47.41 4.03
N PRO A 38 17.66 -47.86 5.25
CA PRO A 38 17.52 -47.12 6.51
C PRO A 38 18.17 -47.82 7.72
N SER A 39 18.30 -47.12 8.85
CA SER A 39 18.04 -47.76 10.15
C SER A 39 17.87 -46.75 11.28
N GLU A 40 16.80 -46.99 12.03
CA GLU A 40 16.34 -46.32 13.25
C GLU A 40 17.46 -46.05 14.26
N ASP A 41 17.45 -44.86 14.88
CA ASP A 41 17.64 -44.79 16.32
C ASP A 41 17.03 -43.53 16.93
N ILE A 42 16.07 -43.79 17.81
CA ILE A 42 15.45 -42.86 18.74
C ILE A 42 16.53 -42.50 19.77
N ASN A 43 16.89 -41.22 19.92
CA ASN A 43 17.08 -40.56 21.23
C ASN A 43 17.68 -39.14 21.10
N GLY A 44 16.95 -38.15 21.64
CA GLY A 44 17.55 -36.99 22.31
C GLY A 44 17.94 -35.80 21.44
N GLY A 45 17.03 -34.83 21.29
CA GLY A 45 17.41 -33.53 20.76
C GLY A 45 16.26 -32.57 20.50
N SER A 46 15.75 -31.94 21.58
CA SER A 46 15.30 -30.54 21.56
C SER A 46 14.43 -30.09 20.37
N LEU A 47 13.16 -30.51 20.33
CA LEU A 47 12.13 -29.74 19.63
C LEU A 47 11.59 -28.65 20.57
N SER A 48 12.47 -27.71 20.91
CA SER A 48 12.07 -26.41 21.43
C SER A 48 11.73 -25.53 20.25
N SER A 49 10.59 -24.85 20.37
CA SER A 49 10.23 -23.65 19.61
C SER A 49 9.87 -23.86 18.15
N LEU A 50 8.64 -24.33 17.94
CA LEU A 50 7.76 -23.62 17.01
C LEU A 50 6.40 -23.38 17.69
N GLU A 51 6.46 -22.85 18.91
CA GLU A 51 5.37 -22.01 19.38
C GLU A 51 5.40 -20.80 18.44
N GLN A 52 4.50 -20.78 17.46
CA GLN A 52 4.05 -19.53 16.89
C GLN A 52 3.53 -18.72 18.07
N GLU A 53 4.39 -17.87 18.63
CA GLU A 53 3.95 -16.71 19.38
C GLU A 53 3.12 -15.90 18.39
N GLN A 54 1.82 -16.18 18.37
CA GLN A 54 0.83 -15.22 17.95
C GLN A 54 1.01 -14.07 18.93
N GLU A 55 1.80 -13.08 18.53
CA GLU A 55 2.01 -11.86 19.32
C GLU A 55 0.64 -11.40 19.83
N PRO A 56 0.50 -11.10 21.12
CA PRO A 56 -0.74 -10.58 21.63
C PRO A 56 -1.06 -9.33 20.83
N ASN A 57 -2.34 -9.25 20.45
CA ASN A 57 -3.04 -8.24 19.65
C ASN A 57 -3.00 -6.81 20.28
N GLY A 58 -1.85 -6.42 20.83
CA GLY A 58 -1.59 -5.21 21.60
C GLY A 58 -0.49 -4.34 21.01
N ALA A 59 0.48 -4.93 20.28
CA ALA A 59 1.44 -4.15 19.48
C ALA A 59 0.78 -3.52 18.25
N GLU A 60 -0.29 -4.15 17.74
CA GLU A 60 -1.06 -3.70 16.58
C GLU A 60 -1.60 -2.28 16.79
N ASP A 61 -2.00 -1.96 18.02
CA ASP A 61 -2.62 -0.69 18.35
C ASP A 61 -1.57 0.41 18.60
N GLU A 62 -0.42 0.09 19.20
CA GLU A 62 0.57 1.11 19.60
C GLU A 62 1.16 1.86 18.39
N PHE A 63 1.44 1.17 17.28
CA PHE A 63 1.91 1.81 16.05
C PHE A 63 0.87 2.82 15.51
N TRP A 64 -0.40 2.42 15.49
CA TRP A 64 -1.48 3.26 14.97
C TRP A 64 -1.89 4.39 15.92
N VAL A 65 -1.73 4.19 17.22
CA VAL A 65 -1.85 5.24 18.23
C VAL A 65 -0.76 6.29 18.02
N ARG A 66 0.46 5.87 17.65
CA ARG A 66 1.59 6.77 17.38
C ARG A 66 1.44 7.52 16.05
N TYR A 67 0.86 6.88 15.03
CA TYR A 67 0.69 7.44 13.68
C TYR A 67 -0.77 7.44 13.21
N PRO A 68 -1.67 8.20 13.86
CA PRO A 68 -3.11 8.14 13.60
C PRO A 68 -3.50 8.70 12.22
N TYR A 69 -2.74 9.66 11.69
CA TYR A 69 -3.01 10.21 10.35
C TYR A 69 -2.54 9.25 9.26
N LEU A 70 -1.45 8.53 9.50
CA LEU A 70 -1.04 7.45 8.61
C LEU A 70 -2.11 6.35 8.54
N LYS A 71 -2.73 5.98 9.68
CA LYS A 71 -3.86 5.04 9.69
C LYS A 71 -4.99 5.51 8.77
N LYS A 72 -5.41 6.77 8.92
CA LYS A 72 -6.46 7.37 8.08
C LYS A 72 -6.11 7.37 6.60
N LEU A 73 -4.84 7.58 6.25
CA LEU A 73 -4.39 7.48 4.87
C LEU A 73 -4.53 6.05 4.34
N VAL A 74 -4.10 5.05 5.11
CA VAL A 74 -4.25 3.64 4.73
C VAL A 74 -5.73 3.28 4.59
N ASP A 75 -6.58 3.69 5.55
CA ASP A 75 -8.04 3.53 5.46
C ASP A 75 -8.61 4.12 4.17
N ALA A 76 -8.16 5.32 3.77
CA ALA A 76 -8.61 5.99 2.55
C ALA A 76 -8.19 5.22 1.29
N VAL A 77 -6.97 4.67 1.26
CA VAL A 77 -6.47 3.84 0.15
C VAL A 77 -7.27 2.54 0.04
N VAL A 78 -7.57 1.91 1.18
CA VAL A 78 -8.39 0.69 1.25
C VAL A 78 -9.82 0.98 0.79
N ALA A 79 -10.41 2.11 1.22
CA ALA A 79 -11.75 2.52 0.82
C ALA A 79 -11.87 2.82 -0.69
N GLN A 80 -10.77 3.20 -1.35
CA GLN A 80 -10.72 3.34 -2.81
C GLN A 80 -10.62 2.00 -3.54
N GLY A 81 -10.50 0.88 -2.82
CA GLY A 81 -10.41 -0.46 -3.41
C GLY A 81 -9.08 -0.75 -4.09
N LEU A 82 -8.04 0.05 -3.82
CA LEU A 82 -6.72 -0.12 -4.43
C LEU A 82 -5.97 -1.33 -3.87
N VAL A 83 -6.22 -1.66 -2.60
CA VAL A 83 -5.58 -2.77 -1.87
C VAL A 83 -6.58 -3.35 -0.86
N THR A 84 -6.48 -4.66 -0.61
CA THR A 84 -7.14 -5.36 0.49
C THR A 84 -6.71 -4.79 1.84
N GLY A 85 -7.67 -4.63 2.76
CA GLY A 85 -7.45 -3.94 4.04
C GLY A 85 -6.27 -4.49 4.84
N ASN A 86 -6.24 -5.80 5.07
CA ASN A 86 -5.18 -6.44 5.86
C ASN A 86 -3.78 -6.21 5.27
N ASP A 87 -3.63 -6.37 3.96
CA ASP A 87 -2.33 -6.23 3.29
C ASP A 87 -1.84 -4.78 3.35
N ALA A 88 -2.75 -3.81 3.24
CA ALA A 88 -2.40 -2.40 3.31
C ALA A 88 -1.88 -1.99 4.70
N PHE A 89 -2.50 -2.48 5.78
CA PHE A 89 -2.04 -2.18 7.14
C PHE A 89 -0.70 -2.84 7.47
N GLU A 90 -0.50 -4.10 7.05
CA GLU A 90 0.78 -4.79 7.28
C GLU A 90 1.92 -4.15 6.49
N VAL A 91 1.71 -3.83 5.22
CA VAL A 91 2.71 -3.14 4.39
C VAL A 91 3.07 -1.76 4.97
N ALA A 92 2.09 -1.06 5.53
CA ALA A 92 2.33 0.25 6.14
C ALA A 92 3.21 0.18 7.41
N LYS A 93 3.17 -0.93 8.17
CA LYS A 93 4.08 -1.14 9.31
C LYS A 93 5.54 -1.36 8.86
N LEU A 94 5.75 -1.89 7.64
CA LEU A 94 7.08 -2.14 7.08
C LEU A 94 7.81 -0.86 6.60
N LEU A 95 7.16 0.31 6.62
CA LEU A 95 7.77 1.57 6.16
C LEU A 95 8.93 2.07 7.03
N GLY A 96 9.00 1.60 8.28
CA GLY A 96 9.91 2.11 9.29
C GLY A 96 9.46 3.44 9.90
N ASP A 97 9.95 3.71 11.11
CA ASP A 97 9.47 4.78 12.00
C ASP A 97 9.63 6.19 11.40
N ASP A 98 10.76 6.48 10.76
CA ASP A 98 11.02 7.82 10.19
C ASP A 98 10.10 8.14 9.01
N LYS A 99 9.84 7.14 8.16
CA LYS A 99 8.95 7.31 7.01
C LYS A 99 7.48 7.35 7.44
N ALA A 100 7.11 6.53 8.43
CA ALA A 100 5.79 6.57 9.04
C ALA A 100 5.51 7.95 9.66
N ARG A 101 6.45 8.50 10.43
CA ARG A 101 6.38 9.85 11.01
C ARG A 101 6.24 10.92 9.93
N GLN A 102 7.06 10.86 8.88
CA GLN A 102 7.02 11.85 7.81
C GLN A 102 5.67 11.83 7.07
N LEU A 103 5.14 10.65 6.73
CA LEU A 103 3.85 10.54 6.07
C LEU A 103 2.69 10.96 6.97
N ASN A 104 2.76 10.62 8.27
CA ASN A 104 1.78 11.05 9.25
C ASN A 104 1.65 12.58 9.30
N GLU A 105 2.76 13.31 9.41
CA GLU A 105 2.71 14.78 9.42
C GLU A 105 2.27 15.36 8.07
N LYS A 106 2.76 14.82 6.94
CA LYS A 106 2.33 15.29 5.62
C LYS A 106 0.82 15.10 5.40
N TRP A 107 0.27 13.97 5.81
CA TRP A 107 -1.16 13.70 5.68
C TRP A 107 -1.99 14.59 6.61
N LYS A 108 -1.51 14.81 7.84
CA LYS A 108 -2.12 15.77 8.77
C LYS A 108 -2.18 17.17 8.17
N ASP A 109 -1.08 17.68 7.61
CA ASP A 109 -1.04 18.99 6.95
C ASP A 109 -2.02 19.06 5.78
N LEU A 110 -2.15 17.98 5.01
CA LEU A 110 -3.09 17.90 3.91
C LEU A 110 -4.54 17.93 4.41
N CYS A 111 -4.89 17.18 5.45
CA CYS A 111 -6.21 17.21 6.05
C CYS A 111 -6.58 18.59 6.61
N ILE A 112 -5.60 19.32 7.18
CA ILE A 112 -5.83 20.69 7.67
C ILE A 112 -6.17 21.62 6.50
N LYS A 113 -5.37 21.57 5.43
CA LYS A 113 -5.62 22.39 4.22
C LYS A 113 -6.96 22.07 3.57
N GLU A 114 -7.34 20.78 3.54
CA GLU A 114 -8.64 20.34 3.05
C GLU A 114 -9.77 20.94 3.89
N LEU A 115 -9.65 20.90 5.22
CA LEU A 115 -10.64 21.50 6.13
C LEU A 115 -10.75 23.02 5.94
N GLU A 116 -9.63 23.72 5.78
CA GLU A 116 -9.61 25.16 5.49
C GLU A 116 -10.33 25.48 4.18
N LEU A 117 -10.08 24.68 3.13
CA LEU A 117 -10.77 24.83 1.84
C LEU A 117 -12.28 24.57 1.99
N CYS A 118 -12.67 23.54 2.71
CA CYS A 118 -14.08 23.26 3.00
C CYS A 118 -14.74 24.43 3.74
N SER A 119 -14.06 25.02 4.73
CA SER A 119 -14.55 26.19 5.46
C SER A 119 -14.83 27.36 4.51
N GLN A 120 -13.88 27.68 3.64
CA GLN A 120 -14.04 28.76 2.66
C GLN A 120 -15.21 28.49 1.69
N MET A 121 -15.39 27.23 1.29
CA MET A 121 -16.52 26.83 0.43
C MET A 121 -17.86 27.02 1.15
N PHE A 122 -17.95 26.68 2.44
CA PHE A 122 -19.15 26.90 3.23
C PHE A 122 -19.44 28.39 3.44
N ASP A 123 -18.41 29.22 3.65
CA ASP A 123 -18.58 30.68 3.76
C ASP A 123 -19.12 31.29 2.46
N LEU A 124 -18.61 30.82 1.31
CA LEU A 124 -19.10 31.23 0.00
C LEU A 124 -20.56 30.80 -0.23
N LEU A 125 -20.90 29.57 0.13
CA LEU A 125 -22.27 29.06 0.05
C LEU A 125 -23.22 29.86 0.95
N ALA A 126 -22.81 30.14 2.19
CA ALA A 126 -23.59 30.95 3.13
C ALA A 126 -23.79 32.38 2.62
N SER A 127 -22.76 32.97 2.01
CA SER A 127 -22.83 34.29 1.38
C SER A 127 -23.78 34.29 0.18
N ALA A 128 -23.74 33.26 -0.66
CA ALA A 128 -24.65 33.11 -1.80
C ALA A 128 -26.11 32.98 -1.34
N ILE A 129 -26.37 32.15 -0.32
CA ILE A 129 -27.70 31.99 0.28
C ILE A 129 -28.20 33.31 0.88
N SER A 130 -27.34 34.03 1.59
CA SER A 130 -27.68 35.33 2.18
C SER A 130 -28.01 36.37 1.09
N SER A 131 -27.24 36.38 0.00
CA SER A 131 -27.50 37.25 -1.16
C SER A 131 -28.84 36.95 -1.82
N MET A 132 -29.16 35.66 -2.06
CA MET A 132 -30.47 35.25 -2.60
C MET A 132 -31.64 35.65 -1.69
N LYS A 133 -31.47 35.55 -0.37
CA LYS A 133 -32.49 35.95 0.61
C LYS A 133 -32.66 37.47 0.70
N SER A 134 -31.58 38.23 0.48
CA SER A 134 -31.57 39.69 0.56
C SER A 134 -32.31 40.37 -0.58
N GLY A 135 -32.68 39.66 -1.64
CA GLY A 135 -33.48 40.18 -2.75
C GLY A 135 -32.86 41.41 -3.41
N ILE A 136 -31.93 41.17 -4.33
CA ILE A 136 -31.82 42.01 -5.52
C ILE A 136 -32.74 41.40 -6.58
#